data_AF-A0A7W1B3D5-F1
#
_entry.id   AF-A0A7W1B3D5-F1
#
_cell.length_a   1.000
_cell.length_b   1.000
_cell.length_c   1.000
_cell.angle_alpha   90.00
_cell.angle_beta   90.00
_cell.angle_gamma   90.00
#
_symmetry.space_group_name_H-M   'P 1'
#
loop_
_entity.id
_entity.type
_entity.pdbx_description
1 polymer ?
#
loop_
_entity_poly.entity_id
_entity_poly.type
_entity_poly.pdbx_seq_one_letter_code
_entity_poly.pdbx_strand_id
1 'polypeptide(L)'
;RVVARIAGPGAVGAFLGATVLSHLSTETAAPVMSTILLLLGAYILVRFVLGIKPALKKQLTIKFLAPLGLFAGFVDATGGGGWGPVAVPALLTDGRLSPRKVVGSVDTSEFAVSAAASVGFLVGLGAGGINWRFALALLVGGLIAAPLAAYLVKIAPSHLLGVAVGGVILLTNTRTLLKSFDVSDPARFTAYGAILVVSLAGLSIAAQRARKQATAAEPEPEASLSA
;
A
#
# COMPACT_ATOMS: atom_id res chain seq x y z
N ARG A 1 13.09 12.45 15.75
CA ARG A 1 13.05 13.73 15.00
C ARG A 1 12.46 13.59 13.59
N VAL A 2 12.88 12.61 12.76
CA VAL A 2 12.29 12.39 11.42
C VAL A 2 10.87 11.80 11.50
N VAL A 3 10.66 10.81 12.37
CA VAL A 3 9.33 10.24 12.69
C VAL A 3 8.29 11.34 12.96
N ALA A 4 8.55 12.23 13.92
CA ALA A 4 7.63 13.31 14.25
C ALA A 4 7.31 14.28 13.09
N ARG A 5 8.24 14.46 12.13
CA ARG A 5 8.07 15.40 11.00
C ARG A 5 7.16 14.87 9.90
N ILE A 6 6.98 13.56 9.80
CA ILE A 6 6.05 12.92 8.85
C ILE A 6 4.81 12.36 9.56
N ALA A 7 4.98 11.82 10.77
CA ALA A 7 3.91 11.26 11.59
C ALA A 7 2.91 12.32 12.02
N GLY A 8 3.36 13.54 12.38
CA GLY A 8 2.45 14.62 12.77
C GLY A 8 1.49 15.01 11.63
N PRO A 9 2.01 15.44 10.47
CA PRO A 9 1.19 15.72 9.30
C PRO A 9 0.37 14.51 8.84
N GLY A 10 0.95 13.29 8.90
CA GLY A 10 0.23 12.05 8.61
C GLY A 10 -0.95 11.79 9.52
N ALA A 11 -0.79 11.96 10.82
CA ALA A 11 -1.86 11.82 11.80
C ALA A 11 -2.98 12.84 11.57
N VAL A 12 -2.62 14.10 11.27
CA VAL A 12 -3.63 15.12 10.89
C VAL A 12 -4.37 14.71 9.63
N GLY A 13 -3.64 14.24 8.61
CA GLY A 13 -4.23 13.78 7.34
C GLY A 13 -5.18 12.61 7.54
N ALA A 14 -4.77 11.63 8.35
CA ALA A 14 -5.58 10.47 8.69
C ALA A 14 -6.82 10.82 9.51
N PHE A 15 -6.69 11.69 10.50
CA PHE A 15 -7.84 12.20 11.23
C PHE A 15 -8.84 12.87 10.28
N LEU A 16 -8.36 13.78 9.41
CA LEU A 16 -9.20 14.46 8.42
C LEU A 16 -9.83 13.47 7.42
N GLY A 17 -9.08 12.46 6.96
CA GLY A 17 -9.59 11.42 6.06
C GLY A 17 -10.71 10.61 6.71
N ALA A 18 -10.52 10.18 7.95
CA ALA A 18 -11.53 9.48 8.73
C ALA A 18 -12.76 10.37 9.01
N THR A 19 -12.55 11.65 9.34
CA THR A 19 -13.65 12.61 9.50
C THR A 19 -14.42 12.80 8.20
N VAL A 20 -13.76 13.02 7.06
CA VAL A 20 -14.46 13.15 5.78
C VAL A 20 -15.24 11.88 5.45
N LEU A 21 -14.62 10.71 5.59
CA LEU A 21 -15.26 9.45 5.25
C LEU A 21 -16.47 9.12 6.15
N SER A 22 -16.39 9.45 7.44
CA SER A 22 -17.50 9.23 8.39
C SER A 22 -18.72 10.12 8.14
N HIS A 23 -18.57 11.24 7.42
CA HIS A 23 -19.69 12.07 7.00
C HIS A 23 -20.28 11.64 5.64
N LEU A 24 -19.70 10.67 4.96
CA LEU A 24 -20.25 10.12 3.72
C LEU A 24 -21.21 8.96 4.03
N SER A 25 -22.31 8.89 3.29
CA SER A 25 -23.18 7.72 3.32
C SER A 25 -22.42 6.48 2.84
N THR A 26 -22.77 5.29 3.34
CA THR A 26 -22.13 4.03 2.92
C THR A 26 -22.24 3.80 1.40
N GLU A 27 -23.35 4.25 0.79
CA GLU A 27 -23.61 4.17 -0.65
C GLU A 27 -22.59 4.97 -1.47
N THR A 28 -22.18 6.15 -0.99
CA THR A 28 -21.17 6.99 -1.64
C THR A 28 -19.75 6.60 -1.22
N ALA A 29 -19.56 6.26 0.05
CA ALA A 29 -18.27 5.89 0.61
C ALA A 29 -17.70 4.64 -0.08
N ALA A 30 -18.50 3.59 -0.29
CA ALA A 30 -18.02 2.35 -0.91
C ALA A 30 -17.37 2.55 -2.31
N PRO A 31 -18.02 3.18 -3.31
CA PRO A 31 -17.42 3.39 -4.63
C PRO A 31 -16.28 4.40 -4.60
N VAL A 32 -16.37 5.47 -3.80
CA VAL A 32 -15.24 6.41 -3.63
C VAL A 32 -14.03 5.65 -3.10
N MET A 33 -14.25 4.80 -2.10
CA MET A 33 -13.16 4.09 -1.48
C MET A 33 -12.53 3.05 -2.38
N SER A 34 -13.37 2.27 -3.05
CA SER A 34 -12.88 1.30 -4.01
C SER A 34 -12.18 1.95 -5.18
N THR A 35 -12.54 3.18 -5.59
CA THR A 35 -11.77 3.90 -6.61
C THR A 35 -10.36 4.24 -6.13
N ILE A 36 -10.22 4.79 -4.91
CA ILE A 36 -8.90 5.11 -4.33
C ILE A 36 -8.05 3.85 -4.24
N LEU A 37 -8.61 2.76 -3.71
CA LEU A 37 -7.94 1.47 -3.60
C LEU A 37 -7.60 0.87 -4.97
N LEU A 38 -8.48 0.97 -5.96
CA LEU A 38 -8.21 0.49 -7.32
C LEU A 38 -7.02 1.22 -7.94
N LEU A 39 -6.96 2.55 -7.81
CA LEU A 39 -5.84 3.35 -8.30
C LEU A 39 -4.53 2.99 -7.58
N LEU A 40 -4.59 2.80 -6.25
CA LEU A 40 -3.44 2.37 -5.47
C LEU A 40 -2.97 0.96 -5.85
N GLY A 41 -3.90 0.02 -6.04
CA GLY A 41 -3.62 -1.34 -6.50
C GLY A 41 -2.99 -1.36 -7.89
N ALA A 42 -3.50 -0.54 -8.81
CA ALA A 42 -2.92 -0.34 -10.14
C ALA A 42 -1.49 0.21 -10.04
N TYR A 43 -1.28 1.25 -9.23
CA TYR A 43 0.05 1.81 -9.00
C TYR A 43 1.04 0.77 -8.44
N ILE A 44 0.64 0.01 -7.41
CA ILE A 44 1.47 -1.05 -6.82
C ILE A 44 1.80 -2.10 -7.88
N LEU A 45 0.80 -2.60 -8.61
CA LEU A 45 1.00 -3.61 -9.64
C LEU A 45 1.97 -3.12 -10.71
N VAL A 46 1.74 -1.94 -11.29
CA VAL A 46 2.62 -1.34 -12.32
C VAL A 46 4.04 -1.15 -11.78
N ARG A 47 4.18 -0.60 -10.57
CA ARG A 47 5.49 -0.38 -9.92
C ARG A 47 6.29 -1.68 -9.82
N PHE A 48 5.68 -2.77 -9.37
CA PHE A 48 6.39 -4.03 -9.17
C PHE A 48 6.60 -4.83 -10.47
N VAL A 49 5.61 -4.84 -11.37
CA VAL A 49 5.72 -5.45 -12.70
C VAL A 49 6.81 -4.78 -13.52
N LEU A 50 6.89 -3.45 -13.52
CA LEU A 50 7.92 -2.69 -14.24
C LEU A 50 9.23 -2.54 -13.46
N GLY A 51 9.23 -2.84 -12.16
CA GLY A 51 10.45 -2.82 -11.35
C GLY A 51 10.98 -1.41 -11.14
N ILE A 52 10.05 -0.45 -11.12
CA ILE A 52 10.35 0.96 -10.95
C ILE A 52 10.92 1.12 -9.54
N LYS A 53 12.21 1.45 -9.49
CA LYS A 53 12.88 1.83 -8.25
C LYS A 53 12.57 3.31 -7.98
N PRO A 54 12.18 3.67 -6.75
CA PRO A 54 12.04 5.07 -6.37
C PRO A 54 13.31 5.85 -6.68
N ALA A 55 13.21 6.88 -7.52
CA ALA A 55 14.34 7.71 -7.92
C ALA A 55 13.98 9.19 -7.77
N LEU A 56 13.83 9.66 -6.54
CA LEU A 56 13.89 11.11 -6.26
C LEU A 56 15.35 11.41 -5.90
N LYS A 57 16.04 12.18 -6.76
CA LYS A 57 17.45 12.54 -6.60
C LYS A 57 17.66 13.77 -5.69
N LYS A 58 16.62 14.26 -5.01
CA LYS A 58 16.62 15.57 -4.34
C LYS A 58 16.38 15.43 -2.84
N GLN A 59 17.19 16.14 -2.05
CA GLN A 59 17.06 16.19 -0.59
C GLN A 59 15.65 16.65 -0.20
N LEU A 60 14.97 15.88 0.66
CA LEU A 60 13.60 16.19 1.05
C LEU A 60 13.61 17.15 2.24
N THR A 61 13.05 18.33 2.04
CA THR A 61 12.82 19.29 3.14
C THR A 61 11.49 19.00 3.85
N ILE A 62 11.36 19.46 5.09
CA ILE A 62 10.08 19.43 5.85
C ILE A 62 8.92 19.99 5.03
N LYS A 63 9.16 21.03 4.23
CA LYS A 63 8.15 21.65 3.37
C LYS A 63 7.57 20.69 2.33
N PHE A 64 8.29 19.62 1.97
CA PHE A 64 7.81 18.56 1.09
C PHE A 64 7.25 17.36 1.87
N LEU A 65 7.88 17.00 2.99
CA LEU A 65 7.45 15.85 3.80
C LEU A 65 6.11 16.08 4.50
N ALA A 66 5.78 17.31 4.89
CA ALA A 66 4.53 17.63 5.56
C ALA A 66 3.28 17.45 4.66
N PRO A 67 3.18 18.08 3.47
CA PRO A 67 2.04 17.86 2.59
C PRO A 67 1.97 16.41 2.08
N LEU A 68 3.13 15.77 1.87
CA LEU A 68 3.17 14.36 1.51
C LEU A 68 2.61 13.46 2.62
N GLY A 69 3.04 13.69 3.88
CA GLY A 69 2.55 12.97 5.04
C GLY A 69 1.05 13.17 5.23
N LEU A 70 0.57 14.42 5.13
CA LEU A 70 -0.86 14.76 5.17
C LEU A 70 -1.66 13.98 4.12
N PHE A 71 -1.21 14.01 2.86
CA PHE A 71 -1.86 13.28 1.78
C PHE A 71 -1.81 11.77 2.00
N ALA A 72 -0.65 11.22 2.38
CA ALA A 72 -0.47 9.81 2.66
C ALA A 72 -1.42 9.35 3.77
N GLY A 73 -1.49 10.08 4.88
CA GLY A 73 -2.39 9.78 6.00
C GLY A 73 -3.87 9.89 5.62
N PHE A 74 -4.25 10.88 4.81
CA PHE A 74 -5.63 10.99 4.31
C PHE A 74 -6.01 9.79 3.44
N VAL A 75 -5.15 9.44 2.47
CA VAL A 75 -5.35 8.25 1.61
C VAL A 75 -5.31 6.96 2.43
N ASP A 76 -4.55 6.92 3.51
CA ASP A 76 -4.46 5.77 4.41
C ASP A 76 -5.72 5.59 5.27
N ALA A 77 -6.25 6.65 5.86
CA ALA A 77 -7.49 6.56 6.65
C ALA A 77 -8.72 6.31 5.79
N THR A 78 -8.72 6.83 4.56
CA THR A 78 -9.77 6.53 3.62
C THR A 78 -9.59 5.09 3.13
N GLY A 79 -8.45 4.77 2.51
CA GLY A 79 -8.22 3.55 1.70
C GLY A 79 -7.48 2.40 2.36
N GLY A 80 -6.91 2.57 3.55
CA GLY A 80 -6.30 1.51 4.35
C GLY A 80 -4.91 1.02 3.89
N GLY A 81 -4.21 1.75 3.01
CA GLY A 81 -2.87 1.33 2.55
C GLY A 81 -2.04 2.42 1.87
N GLY A 82 -2.41 3.68 2.06
CA GLY A 82 -1.75 4.82 1.43
C GLY A 82 -0.38 5.13 2.03
N TRP A 83 -0.15 4.77 3.29
CA TRP A 83 1.04 5.19 4.03
C TRP A 83 2.34 4.60 3.45
N GLY A 84 2.45 3.28 3.33
CA GLY A 84 3.67 2.60 2.87
C GLY A 84 4.13 3.01 1.46
N PRO A 85 3.28 2.91 0.42
CA PRO A 85 3.63 3.24 -0.95
C PRO A 85 4.00 4.72 -1.19
N VAL A 86 3.59 5.62 -0.28
CA VAL A 86 3.87 7.06 -0.36
C VAL A 86 5.05 7.45 0.53
N ALA A 87 5.06 7.02 1.79
CA ALA A 87 6.06 7.41 2.78
C ALA A 87 7.42 6.72 2.59
N VAL A 88 7.45 5.43 2.23
CA VAL A 88 8.71 4.66 2.07
C VAL A 88 9.56 5.22 0.91
N PRO A 89 9.03 5.41 -0.31
CA PRO A 89 9.80 5.99 -1.41
C PRO A 89 10.36 7.37 -1.07
N ALA A 90 9.54 8.23 -0.45
CA ALA A 90 9.98 9.57 -0.09
C ALA A 90 11.12 9.54 0.93
N LEU A 91 10.98 8.82 2.03
CA LEU A 91 12.04 8.81 3.05
C LEU A 91 13.31 8.06 2.60
N LEU A 92 13.20 7.03 1.75
CA LEU A 92 14.38 6.37 1.16
C LEU A 92 15.16 7.33 0.26
N THR A 93 14.47 8.26 -0.40
CA THR A 93 15.10 9.22 -1.30
C THR A 93 15.78 10.40 -0.60
N ASP A 94 15.46 10.66 0.68
CA ASP A 94 16.16 11.70 1.47
C ASP A 94 17.64 11.34 1.69
N GLY A 95 18.03 10.07 1.59
CA GLY A 95 19.43 9.60 1.60
C GLY A 95 20.18 9.75 2.93
N ARG A 96 19.66 10.55 3.87
CA ARG A 96 20.25 10.81 5.20
C ARG A 96 20.08 9.67 6.19
N LEU A 97 19.09 8.81 5.97
CA LEU A 97 18.76 7.68 6.82
C LEU A 97 19.13 6.37 6.12
N SER A 98 19.71 5.43 6.87
CA SER A 98 19.91 4.09 6.36
C SER A 98 18.55 3.41 6.09
N PRO A 99 18.45 2.52 5.09
CA PRO A 99 17.17 1.90 4.70
C PRO A 99 16.40 1.27 5.88
N ARG A 100 17.10 0.58 6.79
CA ARG A 100 16.50 0.02 8.02
C ARG A 100 15.91 1.08 8.96
N LYS A 101 16.55 2.26 9.07
CA LYS A 101 16.03 3.38 9.86
C LYS A 101 14.82 4.03 9.20
N VAL A 102 14.78 4.06 7.86
CA VAL A 102 13.61 4.54 7.12
C VAL A 102 12.42 3.62 7.37
N VAL A 103 12.58 2.32 7.16
CA VAL A 103 11.49 1.34 7.37
C VAL A 103 10.96 1.42 8.79
N GLY A 104 11.83 1.37 9.81
CA GLY A 104 11.38 1.49 11.20
C GLY A 104 10.73 2.83 11.54
N SER A 105 11.16 3.93 10.89
CA SER A 105 10.53 5.25 11.10
C SER A 105 9.15 5.34 10.46
N VAL A 106 8.97 4.76 9.27
CA VAL A 106 7.67 4.70 8.58
C VAL A 106 6.69 3.87 9.40
N ASP A 107 7.11 2.69 9.85
CA ASP A 107 6.31 1.77 10.66
C ASP A 107 5.89 2.39 12.00
N THR A 108 6.83 3.01 12.73
CA THR A 108 6.50 3.74 13.97
C THR A 108 5.54 4.91 13.73
N SER A 109 5.67 5.59 12.58
CA SER A 109 4.76 6.69 12.23
C SER A 109 3.37 6.18 11.85
N GLU A 110 3.28 5.01 11.22
CA GLU A 110 2.03 4.38 10.82
C GLU A 110 1.13 4.10 12.02
N PHE A 111 1.72 3.72 13.16
CA PHE A 111 0.98 3.61 14.42
C PHE A 111 0.27 4.92 14.81
N ALA A 112 0.96 6.06 14.72
CA ALA A 112 0.37 7.36 15.03
C ALA A 112 -0.72 7.76 14.01
N VAL A 113 -0.51 7.44 12.73
CA VAL A 113 -1.47 7.66 11.64
C VAL A 113 -2.74 6.82 11.87
N SER A 114 -2.57 5.53 12.16
CA SER A 114 -3.66 4.59 12.44
C SER A 114 -4.43 4.94 13.71
N ALA A 115 -3.72 5.36 14.76
CA ALA A 115 -4.34 5.87 15.99
C ALA A 115 -5.18 7.12 15.72
N ALA A 116 -4.65 8.07 14.95
CA ALA A 116 -5.39 9.28 14.58
C ALA A 116 -6.60 8.99 13.68
N ALA A 117 -6.49 8.07 12.72
CA ALA A 117 -7.62 7.58 11.93
C ALA A 117 -8.70 6.96 12.84
N SER A 118 -8.29 6.11 13.78
CA SER A 118 -9.20 5.45 14.73
C SER A 118 -9.95 6.46 15.60
N VAL A 119 -9.25 7.49 16.11
CA VAL A 119 -9.88 8.61 16.83
C VAL A 119 -10.83 9.38 15.92
N GLY A 120 -10.43 9.66 14.67
CA GLY A 120 -11.28 10.34 13.69
C GLY A 120 -12.58 9.59 13.39
N PHE A 121 -12.52 8.26 13.24
CA PHE A 121 -13.70 7.42 13.07
C PHE A 121 -14.55 7.36 14.35
N LEU A 122 -13.95 7.27 15.54
CA LEU A 122 -14.69 7.30 16.80
C LEU A 122 -15.41 8.63 17.03
N VAL A 123 -14.78 9.75 16.67
CA VAL A 123 -15.40 11.09 16.73
C VAL A 123 -16.50 11.23 15.69
N GLY A 124 -16.27 10.78 14.45
CA GLY A 124 -17.21 10.97 13.36
C GLY A 124 -18.41 10.03 13.38
N LEU A 125 -18.21 8.75 13.72
CA LEU A 125 -19.27 7.74 13.76
C LEU A 125 -19.89 7.57 15.16
N GLY A 126 -19.19 8.02 16.21
CA GLY A 126 -19.51 7.72 17.59
C GLY A 126 -19.27 6.24 17.95
N ALA A 127 -19.22 5.93 19.26
CA ALA A 127 -19.09 4.55 19.73
C ALA A 127 -20.34 3.69 19.47
N GLY A 128 -21.50 4.33 19.27
CA GLY A 128 -22.78 3.66 18.99
C GLY A 128 -22.94 3.23 17.53
N GLY A 129 -22.25 3.87 16.58
CA GLY A 129 -22.24 3.49 15.16
C GLY A 129 -21.33 2.30 14.85
N ILE A 130 -20.52 1.86 15.83
CA ILE A 130 -19.55 0.79 15.67
C ILE A 130 -20.16 -0.53 16.12
N ASN A 131 -20.18 -1.51 15.23
CA ASN A 131 -20.44 -2.89 15.61
C ASN A 131 -19.19 -3.47 16.28
N TRP A 132 -19.14 -3.39 17.61
CA TRP A 132 -18.00 -3.84 18.42
C TRP A 132 -17.66 -5.32 18.24
N ARG A 133 -18.61 -6.18 17.87
CA ARG A 133 -18.33 -7.58 17.57
C ARG A 133 -17.45 -7.71 16.32
N PHE A 134 -17.80 -7.02 15.24
CA PHE A 134 -16.98 -7.00 14.03
C PHE A 134 -15.64 -6.30 14.26
N ALA A 135 -15.62 -5.17 14.98
CA ALA A 135 -14.37 -4.47 15.28
C ALA A 135 -13.38 -5.35 16.07
N LEU A 136 -13.84 -6.02 17.13
CA LEU A 136 -13.01 -6.92 17.93
C LEU A 136 -12.58 -8.15 17.14
N ALA A 137 -13.47 -8.75 16.34
CA ALA A 137 -13.13 -9.89 15.48
C ALA A 137 -12.04 -9.53 14.46
N LEU A 138 -12.13 -8.35 13.84
CA LEU A 138 -11.10 -7.85 12.91
C LEU A 138 -9.78 -7.55 13.62
N LEU A 139 -9.81 -6.99 14.84
CA LEU A 139 -8.61 -6.70 15.62
C LEU A 139 -7.88 -7.98 16.03
N VAL A 140 -8.61 -8.97 16.55
CA VAL A 140 -8.04 -10.29 16.92
C VAL A 140 -7.52 -11.02 15.67
N GLY A 141 -8.31 -11.01 14.58
CA GLY A 141 -7.88 -11.59 13.30
C GLY A 141 -6.60 -10.95 12.77
N GLY A 142 -6.50 -9.62 12.85
CA GLY A 142 -5.30 -8.87 12.46
C GLY A 142 -4.08 -9.22 13.32
N LEU A 143 -4.26 -9.32 14.65
CA LEU A 143 -3.18 -9.70 15.57
C LEU A 143 -2.63 -11.10 15.28
N ILE A 144 -3.50 -12.04 14.94
CA ILE A 144 -3.12 -13.41 14.54
C ILE A 144 -2.49 -13.42 13.15
N ALA A 145 -3.02 -12.65 12.20
CA ALA A 145 -2.51 -12.60 10.83
C ALA A 145 -1.15 -11.91 10.70
N ALA A 146 -0.84 -10.92 11.56
CA ALA A 146 0.41 -10.16 11.53
C ALA A 146 1.69 -11.03 11.57
N PRO A 147 1.88 -12.00 12.49
CA PRO A 147 3.05 -12.87 12.48
C PRO A 147 3.13 -13.76 11.23
N LEU A 148 1.99 -14.21 10.69
CA LEU A 148 1.96 -14.97 9.43
C LEU A 148 2.39 -14.09 8.26
N ALA A 149 1.92 -12.86 8.20
CA ALA A 149 2.32 -11.89 7.18
C ALA A 149 3.82 -11.58 7.27
N ALA A 150 4.35 -11.36 8.48
CA ALA A 150 5.78 -11.15 8.70
C ALA A 150 6.62 -12.36 8.26
N TYR A 151 6.16 -13.59 8.56
CA TYR A 151 6.80 -14.81 8.09
C TYR A 151 6.76 -14.93 6.56
N LEU A 152 5.62 -14.64 5.93
CA LEU A 152 5.47 -14.67 4.48
C LEU A 152 6.40 -13.68 3.78
N VAL A 153 6.50 -12.45 4.29
CA VAL A 153 7.41 -11.42 3.75
C VAL A 153 8.89 -11.82 3.90
N LYS A 154 9.22 -12.62 4.92
CA LYS A 154 10.58 -13.14 5.11
C LYS A 154 10.97 -14.17 4.05
N ILE A 155 10.03 -15.01 3.61
CA ILE A 155 10.32 -16.14 2.69
C ILE A 155 10.03 -15.81 1.22
N ALA A 156 9.03 -14.97 0.94
CA ALA A 156 8.57 -14.73 -0.42
C ALA A 156 9.29 -13.55 -1.07
N PRO A 157 9.64 -13.62 -2.37
CA PRO A 157 10.28 -12.52 -3.06
C PRO A 157 9.38 -11.28 -3.07
N SER A 158 9.90 -10.16 -2.56
CA SER A 158 9.14 -8.90 -2.41
C SER A 158 8.53 -8.38 -3.72
N HIS A 159 9.17 -8.65 -4.85
CA HIS A 159 8.66 -8.27 -6.16
C HIS A 159 7.41 -9.07 -6.58
N LEU A 160 7.30 -10.34 -6.17
CA LEU A 160 6.12 -11.16 -6.44
C LEU A 160 4.98 -10.81 -5.47
N LEU A 161 5.31 -10.59 -4.19
CA LEU A 161 4.35 -10.13 -3.20
C LEU A 161 3.68 -8.82 -3.63
N GLY A 162 4.47 -7.87 -4.12
CA GLY A 162 3.94 -6.60 -4.62
C GLY A 162 2.92 -6.75 -5.75
N VAL A 163 3.20 -7.63 -6.73
CA VAL A 163 2.24 -7.91 -7.82
C VAL A 163 1.01 -8.64 -7.30
N ALA A 164 1.17 -9.63 -6.43
CA ALA A 164 0.06 -10.39 -5.87
C ALA A 164 -0.89 -9.49 -5.05
N VAL A 165 -0.34 -8.65 -4.17
CA VAL A 165 -1.11 -7.67 -3.39
C VAL A 165 -1.82 -6.68 -4.30
N GLY A 166 -1.13 -6.11 -5.30
CA GLY A 166 -1.75 -5.23 -6.29
C GLY A 166 -2.91 -5.88 -7.02
N GLY A 167 -2.76 -7.14 -7.45
CA GLY A 167 -3.81 -7.92 -8.12
C GLY A 167 -5.03 -8.18 -7.23
N VAL A 168 -4.82 -8.55 -5.96
CA VAL A 168 -5.91 -8.74 -4.98
C VAL A 168 -6.66 -7.44 -4.72
N ILE A 169 -5.94 -6.32 -4.57
CA ILE A 169 -6.57 -5.00 -4.40
C ILE A 169 -7.41 -4.66 -5.64
N LEU A 170 -6.88 -4.87 -6.85
CA LEU A 170 -7.62 -4.60 -8.08
C LEU A 170 -8.90 -5.44 -8.17
N LEU A 171 -8.81 -6.74 -7.88
CA LEU A 171 -9.94 -7.65 -7.97
C LEU A 171 -11.04 -7.30 -6.96
N THR A 172 -10.67 -7.10 -5.69
CA THR A 172 -11.64 -6.82 -4.62
C THR A 172 -12.36 -5.49 -4.83
N ASN A 173 -11.65 -4.46 -5.30
CA ASN A 173 -12.22 -3.12 -5.49
C ASN A 173 -12.96 -2.95 -6.82
N THR A 174 -12.54 -3.65 -7.87
CA THR A 174 -13.34 -3.75 -9.10
C THR A 174 -14.68 -4.41 -8.82
N ARG A 175 -14.70 -5.47 -7.99
CA ARG A 175 -15.96 -6.11 -7.58
C ARG A 175 -16.90 -5.15 -6.88
N THR A 176 -16.39 -4.34 -5.95
CA THR A 176 -17.22 -3.33 -5.26
C THR A 176 -17.75 -2.30 -6.24
N LEU A 177 -16.89 -1.71 -7.08
CA LEU A 177 -17.30 -0.69 -8.06
C LEU A 177 -18.35 -1.20 -9.04
N LEU A 178 -18.11 -2.34 -9.67
CA LEU A 178 -19.04 -2.88 -10.67
C LEU A 178 -20.39 -3.26 -10.06
N LYS A 179 -20.41 -3.66 -8.78
CA LYS A 179 -21.67 -3.88 -8.05
C LYS A 179 -22.37 -2.57 -7.69
N SER A 180 -21.64 -1.53 -7.32
CA SER A 180 -22.21 -0.21 -7.02
C SER A 180 -22.85 0.46 -8.24
N PHE A 181 -22.37 0.15 -9.46
CA PHE A 181 -22.92 0.66 -10.72
C PHE A 181 -23.88 -0.32 -11.43
N ASP A 182 -24.30 -1.39 -10.74
CA ASP A 182 -25.21 -2.43 -11.25
C ASP A 182 -24.82 -2.99 -12.64
N VAL A 183 -23.52 -3.16 -12.86
CA VAL A 183 -22.98 -3.67 -14.13
C VAL A 183 -23.44 -5.11 -14.32
N SER A 184 -23.75 -5.51 -15.56
CA SER A 184 -24.20 -6.88 -15.87
C SER A 184 -23.20 -7.96 -15.43
N ASP A 185 -23.70 -9.14 -15.06
CA ASP A 185 -22.86 -10.27 -14.65
C ASP A 185 -21.79 -10.66 -15.69
N PRO A 186 -22.10 -10.75 -17.01
CA PRO A 186 -21.09 -11.06 -18.01
C PRO A 186 -19.93 -10.07 -18.00
N ALA A 187 -20.23 -8.76 -17.99
CA ALA A 187 -19.21 -7.72 -17.96
C ALA A 187 -18.38 -7.77 -16.66
N ARG A 188 -19.01 -8.08 -15.52
CA ARG A 188 -18.31 -8.31 -14.24
C ARG A 188 -17.31 -9.46 -14.32
N PHE A 189 -17.75 -10.62 -14.81
CA PHE A 189 -16.86 -11.78 -14.94
C PHE A 189 -15.74 -11.55 -15.96
N THR A 190 -16.02 -10.84 -17.05
CA THR A 190 -14.98 -10.41 -18.01
C THR A 190 -13.94 -9.53 -17.34
N ALA A 191 -14.35 -8.54 -16.54
CA ALA A 191 -13.43 -7.69 -15.80
C ALA A 191 -12.57 -8.46 -14.79
N TYR A 192 -13.18 -9.40 -14.04
CA TYR A 192 -12.44 -10.26 -13.11
C TYR A 192 -11.42 -11.15 -13.83
N GLY A 193 -11.82 -11.74 -14.96
CA GLY A 193 -10.94 -12.54 -15.82
C GLY A 193 -9.76 -11.71 -16.34
N ALA A 194 -10.03 -10.49 -16.83
CA ALA A 194 -8.98 -9.58 -17.31
C ALA A 194 -7.98 -9.23 -16.20
N ILE A 195 -8.45 -8.89 -15.00
CA ILE A 195 -7.58 -8.57 -13.85
C ILE A 195 -6.75 -9.79 -13.44
N LEU A 196 -7.33 -10.98 -13.44
CA LEU A 196 -6.61 -12.22 -13.13
C LEU A 196 -5.51 -12.47 -14.16
N VAL A 197 -5.82 -12.36 -15.45
CA VAL A 197 -4.84 -12.51 -16.54
C VAL A 197 -3.71 -11.48 -16.40
N VAL A 198 -4.04 -10.21 -16.18
CA VAL A 198 -3.04 -9.14 -15.98
C VAL A 198 -2.16 -9.42 -14.76
N SER A 199 -2.74 -9.90 -13.66
CA SER A 199 -1.99 -10.21 -12.44
C SER A 199 -1.06 -11.41 -12.62
N LEU A 200 -1.52 -12.47 -13.29
CA LEU A 200 -0.72 -13.66 -13.60
C LEU A 200 0.41 -13.36 -14.61
N ALA A 201 0.10 -12.56 -15.64
CA ALA A 201 1.10 -12.06 -16.58
C ALA A 201 2.13 -11.19 -15.84
N GLY A 202 1.68 -10.29 -14.96
CA GLY A 202 2.54 -9.47 -14.13
C GLY A 202 3.48 -10.27 -13.23
N LEU A 203 2.99 -11.34 -12.60
CA LEU A 203 3.80 -12.25 -11.79
C LEU A 203 4.86 -12.94 -12.64
N SER A 204 4.47 -13.41 -13.83
CA SER A 204 5.36 -14.07 -14.77
C SER A 204 6.47 -13.12 -15.25
N ILE A 205 6.12 -11.89 -15.63
CA ILE A 205 7.06 -10.85 -16.06
C ILE A 205 8.01 -10.48 -14.92
N ALA A 206 7.50 -10.26 -13.71
CA ALA A 206 8.31 -9.90 -12.55
C ALA A 206 9.30 -11.03 -12.19
N ALA A 207 8.86 -12.30 -12.24
CA ALA A 207 9.72 -13.46 -12.01
C ALA A 207 10.81 -13.61 -13.09
N GLN A 208 10.43 -13.48 -14.37
CA GLN A 208 11.38 -13.54 -15.49
C GLN A 208 12.44 -12.44 -15.40
N ARG A 209 12.03 -11.20 -15.07
CA ARG A 209 12.98 -10.10 -14.89
C ARG A 209 13.96 -10.39 -13.76
N ALA A 210 13.48 -10.86 -12.61
CA ALA A 210 14.34 -11.19 -11.48
C ALA A 210 15.36 -12.28 -11.84
N ARG A 211 14.94 -13.32 -12.59
CA ARG A 211 15.84 -14.36 -13.11
C ARG A 211 16.90 -13.79 -14.05
N LYS A 212 16.50 -12.97 -15.03
CA LYS A 212 17.45 -12.33 -15.96
C LYS A 212 18.49 -11.46 -15.25
N GLN A 213 18.08 -10.74 -14.21
CA GLN A 213 18.99 -9.91 -13.41
C GLN A 213 19.97 -10.76 -12.58
N ALA A 214 19.55 -11.94 -12.10
CA ALA A 214 20.43 -12.86 -11.41
C ALA A 214 21.49 -13.45 -12.35
N THR A 215 21.09 -13.91 -13.53
CA THR A 215 22.02 -14.46 -14.54
C THR A 215 23.01 -13.41 -15.05
N ALA A 216 22.59 -12.16 -15.25
CA ALA A 216 23.47 -11.08 -15.69
C ALA A 216 24.44 -10.57 -14.60
N ALA A 217 24.26 -10.98 -13.34
CA ALA A 217 25.10 -10.57 -12.22
C ALA A 217 26.16 -11.62 -11.84
N GLU A 218 26.17 -12.81 -12.47
CA GLU A 218 27.27 -13.76 -12.34
C GLU A 218 28.50 -13.22 -13.11
N PRO A 219 29.66 -13.05 -12.46
CA PRO A 219 30.88 -12.66 -13.16
C PRO A 219 31.31 -13.76 -14.13
N GLU A 220 31.78 -13.37 -15.32
CA GLU A 220 32.40 -14.32 -16.26
C GLU A 220 33.51 -15.10 -15.52
N PRO A 221 33.58 -16.44 -15.66
CA PRO A 221 34.70 -17.19 -15.12
C PRO A 221 35.96 -16.65 -15.79
N GLU A 222 36.96 -16.26 -14.98
CA GLU A 222 38.28 -15.83 -15.43
C GLU A 222 38.78 -16.80 -16.51
N ALA A 223 38.66 -16.36 -17.77
CA ALA A 223 39.21 -17.08 -18.90
C ALA A 223 40.73 -17.00 -18.79
N SER A 224 41.33 -18.10 -18.34
CA SER A 224 42.66 -18.55 -18.72
C SER A 224 43.76 -17.47 -18.74
N LEU A 225 44.28 -17.10 -17.57
CA LEU A 225 45.68 -16.67 -17.45
C LEU A 225 46.54 -17.92 -17.20
N SER A 226 46.65 -18.74 -18.24
CA SER A 226 47.69 -19.77 -18.36
C SER A 226 48.05 -19.92 -19.83
N ALA A 227 48.92 -19.04 -20.31
CA ALA A 227 49.77 -19.24 -21.48
C ALA A 227 51.05 -18.44 -21.29
#